data_AF-A0A536VNI0-F1
#
_entry.id   AF-A0A536VNI0-F1
#
_cell.length_a   1.000
_cell.length_b   1.000
_cell.length_c   1.000
_cell.angle_alpha   90.00
_cell.angle_beta   90.00
_cell.angle_gamma   90.00
#
_symmetry.space_group_name_H-M   'P 1'
#
loop_
_entity.id
_entity.type
_entity.pdbx_description
1 polymer ?
#
loop_
_entity_poly.entity_id
_entity_poly.type
_entity_poly.pdbx_seq_one_letter_code
_entity_poly.pdbx_strand_id
1 'polypeptide(L)'
;HLPEGTKLIATNVISPFMVPLKITLMAAFLLALPVVLYQAWAFVAPGLYSHEKKLVLPLVVSSTLLFFVGVGFCYFFVFGKVFTFIQSFAPKSITPAPDIEAYLSFVLTMFIAFGAAFEVPIAVVVLARMGLVSVEKLKSFRAYFIVLAFIVAAIITP
;
A
#
# COMPACT_ATOMS: atom_id res chain seq x y z
N HIS A 1 -11.77 -7.59 12.82
CA HIS A 1 -12.88 -8.51 13.18
C HIS A 1 -14.07 -7.66 13.60
N LEU A 2 -15.16 -7.72 12.83
CA LEU A 2 -16.44 -7.09 13.21
C LEU A 2 -17.16 -8.03 14.20
N PRO A 3 -17.84 -7.51 15.22
CA PRO A 3 -18.61 -8.33 16.15
C PRO A 3 -19.74 -9.06 15.42
N GLU A 4 -19.97 -10.33 15.78
CA GLU A 4 -21.01 -11.18 15.21
C GLU A 4 -22.38 -10.50 15.31
N GLY A 5 -23.05 -10.31 14.17
CA GLY A 5 -24.37 -9.65 14.09
C GLY A 5 -24.37 -8.23 13.52
N THR A 6 -23.21 -7.62 13.24
CA THR A 6 -23.15 -6.29 12.60
C THR A 6 -23.33 -6.43 11.09
N LYS A 7 -24.49 -6.02 10.56
CA LYS A 7 -24.71 -5.94 9.12
C LYS A 7 -24.09 -4.65 8.59
N LEU A 8 -23.22 -4.78 7.59
CA LEU A 8 -22.72 -3.62 6.84
C LEU A 8 -23.90 -2.99 6.09
N ILE A 9 -24.09 -1.69 6.25
CA ILE A 9 -25.20 -0.96 5.61
C ILE A 9 -24.62 -0.24 4.39
N ALA A 10 -25.34 -0.30 3.27
CA ALA A 10 -25.07 0.54 2.11
C ALA A 10 -25.88 1.83 2.27
N THR A 11 -25.20 2.94 2.54
CA THR A 11 -25.85 4.25 2.71
C THR A 11 -26.19 4.90 1.36
N ASN A 12 -25.50 4.52 0.30
CA ASN A 12 -25.69 5.05 -1.05
C ASN A 12 -26.26 3.98 -2.01
N VAL A 13 -27.17 4.41 -2.89
CA VAL A 13 -27.91 3.56 -3.83
C VAL A 13 -26.97 2.90 -4.86
N ILE A 14 -25.84 3.53 -5.16
CA ILE A 14 -24.86 3.05 -6.14
C ILE A 14 -23.82 2.09 -5.51
N SER A 15 -23.70 2.06 -4.17
CA SER A 15 -22.70 1.25 -3.47
C SER A 15 -22.74 -0.24 -3.84
N PRO A 16 -23.90 -0.90 -4.02
CA PRO A 16 -23.95 -2.30 -4.46
C PRO A 16 -23.30 -2.57 -5.82
N PHE A 17 -23.21 -1.56 -6.69
CA PHE A 17 -22.53 -1.65 -7.99
C PHE A 17 -21.04 -1.27 -7.88
N MET A 18 -20.73 -0.20 -7.15
CA MET A 18 -19.35 0.30 -7.03
C MET A 18 -18.44 -0.60 -6.20
N VAL A 19 -18.98 -1.26 -5.18
CA VAL A 19 -18.22 -2.15 -4.29
C VAL A 19 -17.59 -3.32 -5.06
N PRO A 20 -18.37 -4.15 -5.80
CA PRO A 20 -17.78 -5.22 -6.60
C PRO A 20 -16.77 -4.72 -7.63
N LEU A 21 -17.06 -3.58 -8.29
CA LEU A 21 -16.17 -2.99 -9.28
C LEU A 21 -14.81 -2.59 -8.68
N LYS A 22 -14.79 -1.96 -7.50
CA LYS A 22 -13.55 -1.59 -6.81
C LYS A 22 -12.74 -2.84 -6.41
N ILE A 23 -13.42 -3.89 -5.95
CA ILE A 23 -12.78 -5.16 -5.56
C ILE A 23 -12.19 -5.87 -6.78
N THR A 24 -12.93 -5.99 -7.88
CA THR A 24 -12.43 -6.65 -9.09
C THR A 24 -11.29 -5.88 -9.72
N LEU A 25 -11.34 -4.54 -9.71
CA LEU A 25 -10.24 -3.69 -10.14
C LEU A 25 -8.99 -3.92 -9.29
N MET A 26 -9.14 -3.99 -7.97
CA MET A 26 -8.01 -4.31 -7.07
C MET A 26 -7.44 -5.70 -7.35
N ALA A 27 -8.29 -6.72 -7.48
CA ALA A 27 -7.84 -8.08 -7.76
C ALA A 27 -7.11 -8.15 -9.12
N ALA A 28 -7.63 -7.48 -10.15
CA ALA A 28 -6.98 -7.38 -11.45
C ALA A 28 -5.63 -6.66 -11.35
N PHE A 29 -5.55 -5.57 -10.57
CA PHE A 29 -4.29 -4.88 -10.31
C PHE A 29 -3.27 -5.79 -9.61
N LEU A 30 -3.68 -6.52 -8.58
CA LEU A 30 -2.79 -7.45 -7.86
C LEU A 30 -2.28 -8.59 -8.75
N LEU A 31 -3.10 -9.08 -9.69
CA LEU A 31 -2.67 -10.07 -10.68
C LEU A 31 -1.73 -9.48 -11.73
N ALA A 32 -1.96 -8.23 -12.13
CA ALA A 32 -1.14 -7.51 -13.10
C ALA A 32 0.17 -6.96 -12.51
N LEU A 33 0.30 -6.89 -11.18
CA LEU A 33 1.46 -6.34 -10.46
C LEU A 33 2.82 -6.80 -10.99
N PRO A 34 3.08 -8.10 -11.23
CA PRO A 34 4.39 -8.54 -11.72
C PRO A 34 4.75 -7.89 -13.07
N VAL A 35 3.76 -7.71 -13.94
CA VAL A 35 3.94 -7.07 -15.25
C VAL A 35 4.08 -5.56 -15.10
N VAL A 36 3.29 -4.93 -14.24
CA VAL A 36 3.37 -3.49 -13.98
C VAL A 36 4.74 -3.12 -13.39
N LEU A 37 5.21 -3.87 -12.39
CA LEU A 37 6.53 -3.68 -11.79
C LEU A 37 7.64 -3.99 -12.80
N TYR A 38 7.50 -5.04 -13.61
CA TYR A 38 8.45 -5.30 -14.70
C TYR A 38 8.57 -4.10 -15.64
N GLN A 39 7.46 -3.51 -16.07
CA GLN A 39 7.49 -2.34 -16.97
C GLN A 39 8.03 -1.09 -16.28
N ALA A 40 7.66 -0.86 -15.01
CA ALA A 40 8.17 0.26 -14.23
C ALA A 40 9.71 0.18 -14.09
N TRP A 41 10.24 -1.00 -13.75
CA TRP A 41 11.67 -1.22 -13.63
C TRP A 41 12.37 -1.28 -14.98
N ALA A 42 11.73 -1.81 -16.03
CA ALA A 42 12.26 -1.80 -17.39
C ALA A 42 12.39 -0.38 -17.94
N PHE A 43 11.56 0.57 -17.50
CA PHE A 43 11.70 1.99 -17.84
C PHE A 43 12.88 2.65 -17.13
N VAL A 44 13.20 2.23 -15.90
CA VAL A 44 14.38 2.71 -15.14
C VAL A 44 15.67 2.03 -15.61
N ALA A 45 15.59 0.77 -16.05
CA ALA A 45 16.69 -0.06 -16.54
C ALA A 45 17.57 0.54 -17.66
N PRO A 46 17.10 1.37 -18.63
CA PRO A 46 18.00 2.05 -19.57
C PRO A 46 18.96 3.04 -18.90
N GLY A 47 18.68 3.51 -17.68
CA GLY A 47 19.65 4.24 -16.85
C GLY A 47 20.64 3.34 -16.10
N LEU A 48 20.43 2.03 -16.13
CA LEU A 48 21.26 1.00 -15.51
C LEU A 48 22.31 0.52 -16.53
N TYR A 49 23.57 0.34 -16.09
CA TYR A 49 24.66 -0.03 -17.00
C TYR A 49 24.36 -1.29 -17.82
N SER A 50 24.79 -1.32 -19.08
CA SER A 50 24.50 -2.38 -20.07
C SER A 50 24.79 -3.82 -19.61
N HIS A 51 25.65 -3.99 -18.60
CA HIS A 51 25.99 -5.29 -17.98
C HIS A 51 25.06 -5.71 -16.83
N GLU A 52 24.23 -4.81 -16.28
CA GLU A 52 23.34 -5.08 -15.13
C GLU A 52 21.91 -5.45 -15.52
N LYS A 53 21.58 -5.57 -16.82
CA LYS A 53 20.23 -5.98 -17.27
C LYS A 53 19.75 -7.32 -16.68
N LYS A 54 20.67 -8.20 -16.27
CA LYS A 54 20.34 -9.46 -15.55
C LYS A 54 19.82 -9.24 -14.12
N LEU A 55 20.07 -8.08 -13.49
CA LEU A 55 19.57 -7.73 -12.16
C LEU A 55 18.10 -7.31 -12.15
N VAL A 56 17.52 -6.98 -13.32
CA VAL A 56 16.11 -6.58 -13.40
C VAL A 56 15.18 -7.73 -12.99
N LEU A 57 15.48 -8.97 -13.39
CA LEU A 57 14.65 -10.14 -13.07
C LEU A 57 14.56 -10.41 -11.54
N PRO A 58 15.68 -10.58 -10.79
CA PRO A 58 15.59 -10.81 -9.35
C PRO A 58 14.99 -9.60 -8.61
N LEU A 59 15.19 -8.39 -9.13
CA LEU A 59 14.59 -7.17 -8.58
C LEU A 59 13.07 -7.19 -8.72
N VAL A 60 12.53 -7.48 -9.91
CA VAL A 60 11.08 -7.56 -10.16
C VAL A 60 10.42 -8.66 -9.32
N VAL A 61 11.08 -9.79 -9.16
CA VAL A 61 10.59 -10.88 -8.28
C VAL A 61 10.59 -10.41 -6.83
N SER A 62 11.67 -9.75 -6.38
CA SER A 62 11.79 -9.24 -5.02
C SER A 62 10.74 -8.17 -4.74
N SER A 63 10.55 -7.20 -5.65
CA SER A 63 9.54 -6.14 -5.52
C SER A 63 8.14 -6.73 -5.45
N THR A 64 7.79 -7.62 -6.37
CA THR A 64 6.49 -8.30 -6.38
C THR A 64 6.22 -8.99 -5.04
N LEU A 65 7.20 -9.77 -4.54
CA LEU A 65 7.08 -10.44 -3.25
C LEU A 65 6.92 -9.44 -2.10
N LEU A 66 7.71 -8.37 -2.11
CA LEU A 66 7.69 -7.33 -1.08
C LEU A 66 6.37 -6.56 -1.06
N PHE A 67 5.76 -6.32 -2.23
CA PHE A 67 4.43 -5.74 -2.35
C PHE A 67 3.37 -6.64 -1.70
N PHE A 68 3.36 -7.94 -2.02
CA PHE A 68 2.44 -8.90 -1.40
C PHE A 68 2.66 -8.99 0.13
N VAL A 69 3.92 -8.94 0.58
CA VAL A 69 4.24 -8.86 2.02
C VAL A 69 3.71 -7.56 2.62
N GLY A 70 3.79 -6.42 1.93
CA GLY A 70 3.23 -5.15 2.38
C GLY A 70 1.71 -5.19 2.53
N VAL A 71 1.00 -5.76 1.54
CA VAL A 71 -0.45 -5.99 1.60
C VAL A 71 -0.80 -6.94 2.75
N GLY A 72 -0.07 -8.05 2.90
CA GLY A 72 -0.24 -8.99 4.01
C GLY A 72 0.00 -8.33 5.37
N PHE A 73 1.05 -7.52 5.50
CA PHE A 73 1.35 -6.76 6.71
C PHE A 73 0.21 -5.81 7.07
N CYS A 74 -0.34 -5.10 6.08
CA CYS A 74 -1.50 -4.24 6.28
C CYS A 74 -2.71 -5.03 6.80
N TYR A 75 -3.02 -6.17 6.18
CA TYR A 75 -4.17 -6.98 6.55
C TYR A 75 -4.04 -7.61 7.95
N PHE A 76 -2.90 -8.24 8.25
CA PHE A 76 -2.72 -9.01 9.49
C PHE A 76 -2.35 -8.16 10.70
N PHE A 77 -1.58 -7.08 10.53
CA PHE A 77 -1.06 -6.28 11.64
C PHE A 77 -1.73 -4.91 11.76
N VAL A 78 -1.81 -4.17 10.65
CA VAL A 78 -2.26 -2.76 10.70
C VAL A 78 -3.74 -2.67 11.02
N PHE A 79 -4.60 -3.43 10.33
CA PHE A 79 -6.04 -3.37 10.59
C PHE A 79 -6.43 -3.74 12.01
N GLY A 80 -5.74 -4.72 12.63
CA GLY A 80 -5.95 -5.03 14.05
C GLY A 80 -5.73 -3.80 14.93
N LYS A 81 -4.63 -3.09 14.73
CA LYS A 81 -4.29 -1.88 15.49
C LYS A 81 -5.25 -0.71 15.22
N VAL A 82 -5.58 -0.47 13.95
CA VAL A 82 -6.48 0.62 13.55
C VAL A 82 -7.88 0.42 14.14
N PHE A 83 -8.46 -0.77 14.03
CA PHE A 83 -9.81 -1.01 14.55
C PHE A 83 -9.85 -0.99 16.08
N THR A 84 -8.83 -1.52 16.77
CA THR A 84 -8.74 -1.38 18.23
C THR A 84 -8.61 0.08 18.65
N PHE A 85 -7.81 0.88 17.92
CA PHE A 85 -7.68 2.31 18.18
C PHE A 85 -9.01 3.03 17.98
N ILE A 86 -9.69 2.86 16.85
CA ILE A 86 -11.00 3.49 16.58
C ILE A 86 -12.03 3.09 17.65
N GLN A 87 -12.10 1.81 18.02
CA GLN A 87 -13.00 1.32 19.06
C GLN A 87 -12.70 1.92 20.44
N SER A 88 -11.44 2.25 20.75
CA SER A 88 -11.08 2.88 22.02
C SER A 88 -11.65 4.30 22.19
N PHE A 89 -11.96 4.99 21.09
CA PHE A 89 -12.63 6.29 21.09
C PHE A 89 -14.16 6.19 21.00
N ALA A 90 -14.71 5.02 20.67
CA ALA A 90 -16.14 4.85 20.52
C ALA A 90 -16.84 4.87 21.91
N PRO A 91 -17.84 5.75 22.13
CA PRO A 91 -18.67 5.71 23.34
C PRO A 91 -19.39 4.35 23.43
N LYS A 92 -19.47 3.77 24.64
CA LYS A 92 -20.14 2.46 24.88
C LYS A 92 -21.63 2.42 24.46
N SER A 93 -22.23 3.57 24.14
CA SER A 93 -23.65 3.76 23.82
C SER A 93 -23.98 3.77 22.33
N ILE A 94 -23.00 3.70 21.43
CA ILE A 94 -23.23 3.74 19.98
C ILE A 94 -22.72 2.45 19.37
N THR A 95 -23.61 1.67 18.74
CA THR A 95 -23.23 0.55 17.86
C THR A 95 -22.76 1.14 16.54
N PRO A 96 -21.45 1.12 16.23
CA PRO A 96 -20.98 1.64 14.96
C PRO A 96 -21.47 0.68 13.87
N ALA A 97 -22.32 1.16 12.97
CA ALA A 97 -22.66 0.47 11.74
C ALA A 97 -21.80 1.07 10.61
N PRO A 98 -20.58 0.54 10.37
CA PRO A 98 -19.73 1.09 9.32
C PRO A 98 -20.38 0.88 7.95
N ASP A 99 -20.35 1.94 7.15
CA ASP A 99 -20.77 1.89 5.75
C ASP A 99 -19.82 0.97 4.96
N ILE A 100 -20.38 0.08 4.15
CA ILE A 100 -19.60 -0.92 3.40
C ILE A 100 -18.65 -0.29 2.39
N GLU A 101 -19.07 0.80 1.74
CA GLU A 101 -18.28 1.44 0.72
C GLU A 101 -17.12 2.22 1.33
N ALA A 102 -17.36 2.93 2.44
CA ALA A 102 -16.32 3.61 3.19
C ALA A 102 -15.29 2.62 3.74
N TYR A 103 -15.76 1.52 4.35
CA TYR A 103 -14.89 0.46 4.86
C TYR A 103 -14.01 -0.14 3.75
N LEU A 104 -14.61 -0.55 2.64
CA LEU A 104 -13.85 -1.16 1.54
C LEU A 104 -12.92 -0.15 0.87
N SER A 105 -13.36 1.09 0.66
CA SER A 105 -12.50 2.13 0.07
C SER A 105 -11.29 2.42 0.96
N PHE A 106 -11.47 2.44 2.29
CA PHE A 106 -10.37 2.53 3.25
C PHE A 106 -9.42 1.34 3.14
N VAL A 107 -9.95 0.11 3.16
CA VAL A 107 -9.15 -1.12 3.06
C VAL A 107 -8.34 -1.17 1.76
N LEU A 108 -8.97 -0.87 0.63
CA LEU A 108 -8.34 -0.91 -0.68
C LEU A 108 -7.25 0.16 -0.82
N THR A 109 -7.52 1.38 -0.35
CA THR A 109 -6.51 2.46 -0.36
C THR A 109 -5.32 2.08 0.52
N MET A 110 -5.56 1.50 1.70
CA MET A 110 -4.50 1.05 2.60
C MET A 110 -3.64 -0.06 2.00
N PHE A 111 -4.22 -1.02 1.27
CA PHE A 111 -3.44 -2.05 0.57
C PHE A 111 -2.48 -1.45 -0.46
N ILE A 112 -2.93 -0.48 -1.26
CA ILE A 112 -2.07 0.21 -2.22
C ILE A 112 -1.00 1.02 -1.49
N ALA A 113 -1.37 1.74 -0.43
CA ALA A 113 -0.45 2.57 0.35
C ALA A 113 0.69 1.75 0.95
N PHE A 114 0.36 0.66 1.65
CA PHE A 114 1.35 -0.20 2.29
C PHE A 114 2.14 -1.02 1.27
N GLY A 115 1.49 -1.52 0.20
CA GLY A 115 2.19 -2.20 -0.89
C GLY A 115 3.23 -1.28 -1.54
N ALA A 116 2.87 -0.04 -1.86
CA ALA A 116 3.80 0.94 -2.42
C ALA A 116 4.87 1.39 -1.41
N ALA A 117 4.54 1.53 -0.12
CA ALA A 117 5.52 1.85 0.91
C ALA A 117 6.60 0.77 1.04
N PHE A 118 6.22 -0.50 0.84
CA PHE A 118 7.14 -1.62 0.85
C PHE A 118 8.04 -1.68 -0.40
N GLU A 119 7.75 -0.93 -1.46
CA GLU A 119 8.64 -0.76 -2.62
C GLU A 119 9.73 0.29 -2.41
N VAL A 120 9.55 1.19 -1.43
CA VAL A 120 10.53 2.25 -1.13
C VAL A 120 11.93 1.70 -0.84
N PRO A 121 12.12 0.63 -0.03
CA PRO A 121 13.44 0.03 0.17
C PRO A 121 14.11 -0.42 -1.12
N ILE A 122 13.36 -1.06 -2.04
CA ILE A 122 13.89 -1.50 -3.33
C ILE A 122 14.32 -0.29 -4.15
N ALA A 123 13.47 0.74 -4.24
CA ALA A 123 13.79 1.98 -4.93
C ALA A 123 15.06 2.66 -4.37
N VAL A 124 15.20 2.73 -3.05
CA VAL A 124 16.39 3.34 -2.41
C VAL A 124 17.66 2.54 -2.71
N VAL A 125 17.60 1.20 -2.65
CA VAL A 125 18.74 0.33 -2.98
C VAL A 125 19.16 0.52 -4.45
N VAL A 126 18.19 0.59 -5.36
CA VAL A 126 18.45 0.80 -6.80
C VAL A 126 19.09 2.17 -7.03
N LEU A 127 18.54 3.24 -6.46
CA LEU A 127 19.08 4.59 -6.58
C LEU A 127 20.52 4.70 -6.03
N ALA A 128 20.81 4.02 -4.93
CA ALA A 128 22.16 3.98 -4.35
C ALA A 128 23.13 3.17 -5.23
N ARG A 129 22.69 2.03 -5.78
CA ARG A 129 23.50 1.18 -6.67
C ARG A 129 23.81 1.86 -8.01
N MET A 130 22.87 2.65 -8.53
CA MET A 130 23.05 3.48 -9.72
C MET A 130 23.99 4.67 -9.51
N GLY A 131 24.37 4.98 -8.26
CA GLY A 131 25.17 6.16 -7.94
C GLY A 131 24.42 7.49 -8.05
N LEU A 132 23.08 7.46 -8.22
CA LEU A 132 22.25 8.67 -8.30
C LEU A 132 22.17 9.39 -6.94
N VAL A 133 22.24 8.63 -5.84
CA VAL A 133 22.18 9.17 -4.47
C VAL A 133 23.24 8.50 -3.60
N SER A 134 24.04 9.29 -2.87
CA SER A 134 24.99 8.75 -1.89
C SER A 134 24.30 8.33 -0.60
N VAL A 135 24.90 7.37 0.12
CA VAL A 135 24.39 6.91 1.41
C VAL A 135 24.40 8.05 2.46
N GLU A 136 25.35 9.00 2.39
CA GLU A 136 25.32 10.16 3.30
C GLU A 136 24.11 11.06 3.02
N LYS A 137 23.78 11.31 1.74
CA LYS A 137 22.60 12.11 1.37
C LYS A 137 21.30 11.46 1.86
N LEU A 138 21.19 10.13 1.74
CA LEU A 138 20.04 9.40 2.28
C LEU A 138 19.95 9.51 3.81
N LYS A 139 21.10 9.48 4.50
CA LYS A 139 21.15 9.65 5.96
C LYS A 139 20.75 11.07 6.39
N SER A 140 21.22 12.10 5.71
CA SER A 140 20.82 13.48 6.01
C SER A 140 19.35 13.76 5.67
N PHE A 141 18.79 13.06 4.68
CA PHE A 141 17.40 13.24 4.25
C PHE A 141 16.36 12.59 5.17
N ARG A 142 16.76 11.78 6.17
CA ARG A 142 15.85 11.04 7.05
C ARG A 142 14.77 11.91 7.70
N ALA A 143 15.14 13.09 8.20
CA ALA A 143 14.19 14.00 8.84
C ALA A 143 13.10 14.47 7.87
N TYR A 144 13.47 14.80 6.63
CA TYR A 144 12.52 15.20 5.58
C TYR A 144 11.62 14.04 5.15
N PHE A 145 12.17 12.82 5.04
CA PHE A 145 11.39 11.64 4.70
C PHE A 145 10.33 11.31 5.76
N ILE A 146 10.65 11.49 7.05
CA ILE A 146 9.66 11.29 8.13
C ILE A 146 8.48 12.24 7.94
N VAL A 147 8.73 13.52 7.67
CA VAL A 147 7.66 14.50 7.43
C VAL A 147 6.83 14.12 6.19
N LEU A 148 7.49 13.72 5.10
CA LEU A 148 6.81 13.25 3.89
C LEU A 148 5.92 12.03 4.17
N ALA A 149 6.41 11.07 4.93
CA ALA A 149 5.65 9.89 5.31
C ALA A 149 4.41 10.25 6.13
N PHE A 150 4.51 11.21 7.04
CA PHE A 150 3.35 11.72 7.80
C PHE A 150 2.33 12.43 6.90
N ILE A 151 2.78 13.24 5.94
CA ILE A 151 1.88 13.91 4.98
C ILE A 151 1.11 12.86 4.15
N VAL A 152 1.81 11.86 3.62
CA VAL A 152 1.18 10.78 2.85
C VAL A 152 0.21 9.99 3.73
N ALA A 153 0.60 9.65 4.96
CA ALA A 153 -0.26 8.95 5.90
C ALA A 153 -1.52 9.75 6.25
N ALA A 154 -1.42 11.08 6.40
CA ALA A 154 -2.54 11.96 6.68
C ALA A 154 -3.52 12.11 5.50
N ILE A 155 -3.05 11.96 4.26
CA ILE A 155 -3.91 11.97 3.07
C ILE A 155 -4.67 10.64 2.95
N ILE A 156 -4.02 9.53 3.31
CA ILE A 156 -4.55 8.18 3.11
C ILE A 156 -5.45 7.74 4.27
N THR A 157 -5.14 8.17 5.49
CA THR A 157 -5.92 7.85 6.68
C THR A 157 -7.01 8.91 6.85
N PRO A 158 -8.30 8.54 6.76
CA PRO A 158 -9.40 9.45 7.03
C PRO A 158 -9.51 9.83 8.51
#